data_AF-A0A5K8B5Q5-F1
#
_entry.id   AF-A0A5K8B5Q5-F1
#
_cell.length_a   1.000
_cell.length_b   1.000
_cell.length_c   1.000
_cell.angle_alpha   90.00
_cell.angle_beta   90.00
_cell.angle_gamma   90.00
#
_symmetry.space_group_name_H-M   'P 1'
#
loop_
_entity.id
_entity.type
_entity.pdbx_description
1 polymer ?
#
loop_
_entity_poly.entity_id
_entity_poly.type
_entity_poly.pdbx_seq_one_letter_code
_entity_poly.pdbx_strand_id
1 'polypeptide(L)'
;MTHSEEFESTIRLTQFTLLISGIKLYRKKWNFLIDILVQKFLFYLNMITLYPVLIAEIYLLIEALQKGGSFVEHSLMTPCITVRILGTVKVCFLYKNSDVLLEIIDKLSEIHPKFNNEVEIANEDRKTTNEEKVTKDSMRLLNLNMLVLIGSGVCVVTMFCLMPFILMMIGYYQDGVLKIQYPYLVKYFFDAYSIRLWYLEYIHQVYATGIVFANVVGTDTLLLAFCTFIEMHFKLLSFRIENLRATSSEETKRNFVTSVIRHQELIQLVSKIEMVYTKSMLFNIVTSSLLICLSGFNMT
;
A
#
# COMPACT_ATOMS: atom_id res chain seq x y z
N MET A 1 15.50 -23.17 -2.16
CA MET A 1 15.10 -21.79 -1.82
C MET A 1 15.34 -21.64 -0.33
N THR A 2 16.24 -20.77 0.11
CA THR A 2 16.46 -20.50 1.54
C THR A 2 15.22 -19.83 2.11
N HIS A 3 14.71 -20.26 3.26
CA HIS A 3 13.39 -19.86 3.82
C HIS A 3 13.13 -18.36 4.03
N SER A 4 14.19 -17.53 4.11
CA SER A 4 14.09 -16.07 4.03
C SER A 4 13.47 -15.60 2.69
N GLU A 5 13.68 -16.37 1.62
CA GLU A 5 13.19 -16.09 0.27
C GLU A 5 11.67 -16.28 0.15
N GLU A 6 11.02 -17.15 0.93
CA GLU A 6 9.57 -17.35 0.87
C GLU A 6 8.82 -16.18 1.51
N PHE A 7 9.24 -15.77 2.70
CA PHE A 7 8.77 -14.55 3.36
C PHE A 7 9.01 -13.32 2.48
N GLU A 8 10.25 -13.14 2.00
CA GLU A 8 10.59 -12.03 1.10
C GLU A 8 9.83 -12.09 -0.23
N SER A 9 9.55 -13.27 -0.78
CA SER A 9 8.79 -13.40 -2.03
C SER A 9 7.36 -12.90 -1.88
N THR A 10 6.75 -13.13 -0.72
CA THR A 10 5.36 -12.78 -0.44
C THR A 10 5.17 -11.27 -0.30
N ILE A 11 6.14 -10.58 0.31
CA ILE A 11 6.11 -9.11 0.43
C ILE A 11 6.82 -8.38 -0.70
N ARG A 12 7.41 -9.09 -1.67
CA ARG A 12 8.20 -8.50 -2.78
C ARG A 12 7.41 -7.46 -3.56
N LEU A 13 6.14 -7.75 -3.82
CA LEU A 13 5.28 -6.86 -4.60
C LEU A 13 4.93 -5.57 -3.82
N THR A 14 4.72 -5.68 -2.50
CA THR A 14 4.61 -4.54 -1.59
C THR A 14 5.89 -3.71 -1.58
N GLN A 15 7.04 -4.36 -1.44
CA GLN A 15 8.36 -3.70 -1.41
C GLN A 15 8.62 -2.96 -2.72
N PHE A 16 8.27 -3.54 -3.86
CA PHE A 16 8.40 -2.88 -5.16
C PHE A 16 7.49 -1.66 -5.29
N THR A 17 6.22 -1.78 -4.89
CA THR A 17 5.27 -0.66 -4.92
C THR A 17 5.74 0.49 -4.02
N LEU A 18 6.20 0.19 -2.79
CA LEU A 18 6.73 1.21 -1.88
C LEU A 18 8.08 1.79 -2.33
N LEU A 19 8.87 1.02 -3.10
CA LEU A 19 10.08 1.54 -3.72
C LEU A 19 9.77 2.66 -4.71
N ILE A 20 8.71 2.49 -5.52
CA ILE A 20 8.24 3.53 -6.46
C ILE A 20 7.89 4.81 -5.68
N SER A 21 7.31 4.66 -4.49
CA SER A 21 7.04 5.77 -3.57
C SER A 21 8.28 6.38 -2.91
N GLY A 22 9.46 5.77 -3.05
CA GLY A 22 10.71 6.22 -2.43
C GLY A 22 10.97 5.66 -1.03
N ILE A 23 10.25 4.61 -0.62
CA ILE A 23 10.45 3.92 0.66
C ILE A 23 11.17 2.59 0.42
N LYS A 24 12.34 2.43 1.03
CA LYS A 24 13.14 1.20 0.98
C LYS A 24 12.80 0.30 2.18
N LEU A 25 12.27 -0.89 1.92
CA LEU A 25 11.91 -1.90 2.94
C LEU A 25 12.84 -3.11 2.98
N TYR A 26 14.10 -2.92 2.59
CA TYR A 26 15.08 -3.99 2.57
C TYR A 26 16.43 -3.51 3.12
N ARG A 27 17.03 -4.34 3.98
CA ARG A 27 18.36 -4.11 4.57
C ARG A 27 19.50 -4.54 3.63
N LYS A 28 19.19 -5.07 2.43
CA LYS A 28 20.20 -5.45 1.43
C LYS A 28 21.07 -4.23 1.12
N LYS A 29 22.39 -4.38 1.34
CA LYS A 29 23.39 -3.34 1.04
C LYS A 29 23.37 -3.08 -0.46
N TRP A 30 22.79 -1.96 -0.86
CA TRP A 30 22.99 -1.43 -2.19
C TRP A 30 24.24 -0.55 -2.16
N ASN A 31 24.69 -0.11 -3.33
CA ASN A 31 25.73 0.92 -3.38
C ASN A 31 25.24 2.16 -2.63
N PHE A 32 26.10 2.76 -1.81
CA PHE A 32 25.79 3.92 -0.96
C PHE A 32 25.07 5.05 -1.72
N LEU A 33 25.46 5.29 -2.98
CA LEU A 33 24.84 6.29 -3.84
C LEU A 33 23.39 5.97 -4.19
N ILE A 34 23.06 4.70 -4.43
CA ILE A 34 21.71 4.30 -4.80
C ILE A 34 20.79 4.35 -3.57
N ASP A 35 21.31 4.03 -2.38
CA ASP A 35 20.54 4.17 -1.14
C ASP A 35 20.18 5.64 -0.84
N ILE A 36 21.13 6.57 -1.03
CA ILE A 36 20.85 7.99 -0.91
C ILE A 36 19.86 8.46 -1.99
N LEU A 37 20.07 8.05 -3.25
CA LEU A 37 19.20 8.43 -4.36
C LEU A 37 17.76 7.97 -4.13
N VAL A 38 17.56 6.75 -3.67
CA VAL A 38 16.22 6.20 -3.44
C VAL A 38 15.57 6.80 -2.19
N GLN A 39 16.26 6.80 -1.04
CA GLN A 39 15.64 7.17 0.23
C GLN A 39 15.49 8.69 0.43
N LYS A 40 16.38 9.50 -0.15
CA LYS A 40 16.40 10.96 0.05
C LYS A 40 16.09 11.75 -1.21
N PHE A 41 16.41 11.26 -2.40
CA PHE A 41 16.13 12.03 -3.61
C PHE A 41 14.78 11.65 -4.21
N LEU A 42 14.51 10.36 -4.42
CA LEU A 42 13.28 9.90 -5.06
C LEU A 42 12.02 10.25 -4.26
N PHE A 43 12.03 10.08 -2.94
CA PHE A 43 10.89 10.46 -2.09
C PHE A 43 10.54 11.94 -2.19
N TYR A 44 11.53 12.83 -2.09
CA TYR A 44 11.31 14.27 -2.19
C TYR A 44 10.97 14.71 -3.61
N LEU A 45 11.56 14.08 -4.63
CA LEU A 45 11.21 14.31 -6.03
C LEU A 45 9.75 13.94 -6.30
N ASN A 46 9.29 12.78 -5.80
CA ASN A 46 7.90 12.35 -5.92
C ASN A 46 6.95 13.36 -5.27
N MET A 47 7.30 13.86 -4.08
CA MET A 47 6.54 14.91 -3.40
C MET A 47 6.49 16.19 -4.24
N ILE A 48 7.64 16.71 -4.68
CA ILE A 48 7.75 17.91 -5.51
C ILE A 48 6.96 17.75 -6.81
N THR A 49 6.88 16.54 -7.36
CA THR A 49 6.12 16.27 -8.59
C THR A 49 4.60 16.27 -8.35
N LEU A 50 4.14 15.83 -7.18
CA LEU A 50 2.72 15.77 -6.82
C LEU A 50 2.10 17.13 -6.47
N TYR A 51 2.83 17.98 -5.75
CA TYR A 51 2.28 19.23 -5.20
C TYR A 51 1.83 20.26 -6.25
N PRO A 52 2.49 20.45 -7.41
CA PRO A 52 2.02 21.34 -8.45
C PRO A 52 0.61 20.98 -8.94
N VAL A 53 0.35 19.68 -9.17
CA VAL A 53 -0.98 19.20 -9.59
C VAL A 53 -2.00 19.44 -8.48
N LEU A 54 -1.62 19.16 -7.21
CA LEU A 54 -2.50 19.38 -6.06
C LEU A 54 -2.87 20.85 -5.88
N ILE A 55 -1.91 21.75 -6.00
CA ILE A 55 -2.12 23.20 -5.89
C ILE A 55 -3.02 23.69 -7.03
N ALA A 56 -2.80 23.20 -8.26
CA ALA A 56 -3.62 23.57 -9.41
C ALA A 56 -5.08 23.10 -9.27
N GLU A 57 -5.31 21.89 -8.76
CA GLU A 57 -6.66 21.38 -8.46
C GLU A 57 -7.35 22.18 -7.34
N ILE A 58 -6.63 22.48 -6.26
CA ILE A 58 -7.18 23.27 -5.14
C ILE A 58 -7.50 24.69 -5.61
N TYR A 59 -6.64 25.31 -6.41
CA TYR A 59 -6.87 26.63 -6.98
C TYR A 59 -8.14 26.64 -7.84
N LEU A 60 -8.28 25.65 -8.73
CA LEU A 60 -9.47 25.49 -9.55
C LEU A 60 -10.73 25.31 -8.68
N LEU A 61 -10.66 24.48 -7.63
CA LEU A 61 -11.77 24.26 -6.70
C LEU A 61 -12.18 25.56 -5.99
N ILE A 62 -11.23 26.35 -5.49
CA ILE A 62 -11.50 27.64 -4.83
C ILE A 62 -12.12 28.64 -5.81
N GLU A 63 -11.56 28.75 -7.03
CA GLU A 63 -12.10 29.65 -8.06
C GLU A 63 -13.54 29.26 -8.43
N ALA A 64 -13.81 27.97 -8.54
CA ALA A 64 -15.11 27.45 -8.90
C ALA A 64 -16.14 27.70 -7.79
N LEU A 65 -15.75 27.56 -6.51
CA LEU A 65 -16.57 27.93 -5.35
C LEU A 65 -16.88 29.43 -5.29
N GLN A 66 -15.90 30.29 -5.60
CA GLN A 66 -16.08 31.75 -5.61
C GLN A 66 -17.02 32.23 -6.72
N LYS A 67 -17.01 31.56 -7.88
CA LYS A 67 -17.85 31.88 -9.04
C LYS A 67 -19.29 31.37 -8.91
N GLY A 68 -19.63 30.68 -7.82
CA GLY A 68 -20.96 30.10 -7.61
C GLY A 68 -21.25 28.95 -8.58
N GLY A 69 -20.23 28.16 -8.94
CA GLY A 69 -20.40 26.98 -9.77
C GLY A 69 -21.38 25.97 -9.16
N SER A 70 -21.91 25.07 -9.99
CA SER A 70 -22.76 23.98 -9.50
C SER A 70 -21.97 23.13 -8.52
N PHE A 71 -22.52 22.91 -7.31
CA PHE A 71 -21.90 22.04 -6.30
C PHE A 71 -21.57 20.65 -6.85
N VAL A 72 -22.31 20.18 -7.87
CA VAL A 72 -22.07 18.94 -8.61
C VAL A 72 -20.71 18.93 -9.33
N GLU A 73 -20.30 20.04 -9.94
CA GLU A 73 -18.99 20.11 -10.61
C GLU A 73 -17.84 20.03 -9.60
N HIS A 74 -18.04 20.62 -8.41
CA HIS A 74 -17.05 20.62 -7.33
C HIS A 74 -16.92 19.24 -6.66
N SER A 75 -18.03 18.55 -6.45
CA SER A 75 -18.05 17.20 -5.87
C SER A 75 -17.47 16.14 -6.80
N LEU A 76 -17.40 16.38 -8.11
CA LEU A 76 -16.74 15.48 -9.08
C LEU A 76 -15.20 15.52 -9.00
N MET A 77 -14.61 16.66 -8.63
CA MET A 77 -13.13 16.81 -8.54
C MET A 77 -12.58 16.47 -7.15
N THR A 78 -13.42 16.61 -6.11
CA THR A 78 -13.04 16.40 -4.70
C THR A 78 -12.43 15.01 -4.41
N PRO A 79 -12.88 13.90 -5.05
CA PRO A 79 -12.27 12.58 -4.83
C PRO A 79 -10.79 12.50 -5.17
N CYS A 80 -10.36 13.12 -6.28
CA CYS A 80 -8.97 13.09 -6.74
C CYS A 80 -8.04 13.81 -5.74
N ILE A 81 -8.46 14.99 -5.29
CA ILE A 81 -7.76 15.77 -4.27
C ILE A 81 -7.64 14.96 -2.98
N THR A 82 -8.76 14.39 -2.53
CA THR A 82 -8.83 13.63 -1.27
C THR A 82 -7.91 12.40 -1.30
N VAL A 83 -7.94 11.61 -2.38
CA VAL A 83 -7.08 10.42 -2.52
C VAL A 83 -5.60 10.80 -2.60
N ARG A 84 -5.25 11.92 -3.26
CA ARG A 84 -3.87 12.41 -3.30
C ARG A 84 -3.35 12.83 -1.92
N ILE A 85 -4.18 13.56 -1.16
CA ILE A 85 -3.85 13.94 0.23
C ILE A 85 -3.72 12.68 1.09
N LEU A 86 -4.66 11.74 0.97
CA LEU A 86 -4.63 10.46 1.68
C LEU A 86 -3.32 9.70 1.43
N GLY A 87 -2.97 9.46 0.16
CA GLY A 87 -1.72 8.77 -0.18
C GLY A 87 -0.48 9.47 0.40
N THR A 88 -0.46 10.80 0.34
CA THR A 88 0.61 11.63 0.92
C THR A 88 0.70 11.46 2.44
N VAL A 89 -0.43 11.48 3.15
CA VAL A 89 -0.47 11.29 4.59
C VAL A 89 0.00 9.90 4.97
N LYS A 90 -0.49 8.84 4.31
CA LYS A 90 -0.09 7.46 4.57
C LYS A 90 1.41 7.27 4.42
N VAL A 91 1.97 7.71 3.29
CA VAL A 91 3.40 7.55 2.99
C VAL A 91 4.28 8.38 3.92
N CYS A 92 3.83 9.58 4.34
CA CYS A 92 4.55 10.41 5.32
C CYS A 92 4.67 9.74 6.69
N PHE A 93 3.59 9.14 7.21
CA PHE A 93 3.64 8.42 8.47
C PHE A 93 4.55 7.19 8.37
N LEU A 94 4.52 6.50 7.23
CA LEU A 94 5.36 5.34 6.96
C LEU A 94 6.85 5.73 6.88
N TYR A 95 7.18 6.81 6.16
CA TYR A 95 8.54 7.33 6.04
C TYR A 95 9.13 7.75 7.39
N LYS A 96 8.35 8.46 8.22
CA LYS A 96 8.77 8.91 9.55
C LYS A 96 9.08 7.75 10.51
N ASN A 97 8.43 6.60 10.33
CA ASN A 97 8.63 5.41 11.16
C ASN A 97 9.35 4.28 10.41
N SER A 98 10.13 4.62 9.37
CA SER A 98 10.83 3.64 8.52
C SER A 98 11.76 2.71 9.30
N ASP A 99 12.45 3.21 10.32
CA ASP A 99 13.31 2.38 11.18
C ASP A 99 12.51 1.33 11.97
N VAL A 100 11.35 1.73 12.51
CA VAL A 100 10.45 0.83 13.25
C VAL A 100 9.86 -0.23 12.32
N LEU A 101 9.53 0.15 11.07
CA LEU A 101 9.02 -0.78 10.06
C LEU A 101 10.04 -1.85 9.70
N LEU A 102 11.31 -1.48 9.54
CA LEU A 102 12.39 -2.43 9.31
C LEU A 102 12.55 -3.37 10.50
N GLU A 103 12.45 -2.88 11.74
CA GLU A 103 12.48 -3.74 12.92
C GLU A 103 11.31 -4.74 12.97
N ILE A 104 10.09 -4.31 12.60
CA ILE A 104 8.92 -5.19 12.52
C ILE A 104 9.15 -6.30 11.48
N ILE A 105 9.62 -5.93 10.28
CA ILE A 105 9.91 -6.89 9.20
C ILE A 105 10.99 -7.86 9.61
N ASP A 106 12.09 -7.38 10.19
CA ASP A 106 13.22 -8.21 10.63
C ASP A 106 12.74 -9.22 11.69
N LYS A 107 11.96 -8.76 12.68
CA LYS A 107 11.39 -9.65 13.70
C LYS A 107 10.39 -10.66 13.13
N LEU A 108 9.48 -10.23 12.25
CA LEU A 108 8.52 -11.14 11.59
C LEU A 108 9.23 -12.20 10.75
N SER A 109 10.30 -11.82 10.05
CA SER A 109 11.13 -12.75 9.28
C SER A 109 11.88 -13.74 10.19
N GLU A 110 12.38 -13.28 11.34
CA GLU A 110 13.09 -14.11 12.32
C GLU A 110 12.18 -15.18 12.94
N ILE A 111 10.96 -14.79 13.32
CA ILE A 111 10.00 -15.70 13.97
C ILE A 111 9.22 -16.56 12.97
N HIS A 112 9.35 -16.29 11.66
CA HIS A 112 8.65 -17.03 10.62
C HIS A 112 8.99 -18.54 10.71
N PRO A 113 8.00 -19.44 10.74
CA PRO A 113 8.26 -20.87 10.88
C PRO A 113 9.09 -21.37 9.70
N LYS A 114 10.09 -22.21 10.00
CA LYS A 114 11.01 -22.79 9.02
C LYS A 114 10.65 -24.26 8.83
N PHE A 115 10.02 -24.59 7.71
CA PHE A 115 9.70 -25.97 7.34
C PHE A 115 10.77 -26.46 6.35
N ASN A 116 11.64 -27.39 6.77
CA ASN A 116 12.67 -27.97 5.91
C ASN A 116 12.10 -29.19 5.17
N ASN A 117 11.98 -29.11 3.85
CA ASN A 117 11.53 -30.22 2.99
C ASN A 117 12.40 -31.49 3.10
N GLU A 118 13.65 -31.39 3.56
CA GLU A 118 14.59 -32.53 3.62
C GLU A 118 14.45 -33.40 4.89
N VAL A 119 13.82 -32.88 5.96
CA VAL A 119 13.67 -33.61 7.23
C VAL A 119 12.31 -34.32 7.32
N GLU A 120 11.36 -33.95 6.45
CA GLU A 120 9.97 -34.42 6.47
C GLU A 120 9.76 -35.87 6.01
N ILE A 121 10.70 -36.46 5.27
CA ILE A 121 10.57 -37.85 4.83
C ILE A 121 10.83 -38.83 6.00
N ALA A 122 11.43 -38.36 7.11
CA ALA A 122 11.87 -39.24 8.20
C ALA A 122 10.92 -39.30 9.42
N ASN A 123 10.09 -38.27 9.68
CA ASN A 123 9.17 -38.26 10.83
C ASN A 123 7.86 -37.51 10.48
N GLU A 124 6.81 -38.25 10.10
CA GLU A 124 5.44 -37.74 9.94
C GLU A 124 4.79 -37.43 11.31
N ASP A 125 5.22 -36.35 11.97
CA ASP A 125 4.48 -35.83 13.11
C ASP A 125 3.29 -34.98 12.62
N ARG A 126 2.06 -35.46 12.88
CA ARG A 126 0.77 -34.77 12.57
C ARG A 126 0.74 -33.29 12.99
N LYS A 127 1.56 -32.91 13.98
CA LYS A 127 1.71 -31.53 14.46
C LYS A 127 2.38 -30.63 13.43
N THR A 128 3.45 -31.10 12.78
CA THR A 128 4.22 -30.36 11.77
C THR A 128 3.37 -30.11 10.52
N THR A 129 2.61 -31.12 10.07
CA THR A 129 1.70 -31.01 8.92
C THR A 129 0.60 -29.95 9.11
N ASN A 130 0.07 -29.83 10.33
CA ASN A 130 -0.97 -28.84 10.63
C ASN A 130 -0.40 -27.40 10.69
N GLU A 131 0.79 -27.22 11.27
CA GLU A 131 1.49 -25.93 11.32
C GLU A 131 1.85 -25.43 9.91
N GLU A 132 2.34 -26.33 9.05
CA GLU A 132 2.65 -26.03 7.66
C GLU A 132 1.39 -25.63 6.88
N LYS A 133 0.30 -26.40 7.05
CA LYS A 133 -0.99 -26.11 6.41
C LYS A 133 -1.51 -24.71 6.77
N VAL A 134 -1.51 -24.35 8.06
CA VAL A 134 -1.96 -23.02 8.52
C VAL A 134 -1.11 -21.91 7.91
N THR A 135 0.21 -22.11 7.86
CA THR A 135 1.14 -21.15 7.27
C THR A 135 0.85 -20.97 5.78
N LYS A 136 0.79 -22.07 5.03
CA LYS A 136 0.55 -22.08 3.58
C LYS A 136 -0.80 -21.49 3.20
N ASP A 137 -1.86 -21.79 3.95
CA ASP A 137 -3.19 -21.23 3.73
C ASP A 137 -3.19 -19.71 3.95
N SER A 138 -2.53 -19.25 5.01
CA SER A 138 -2.39 -17.81 5.31
C SER A 138 -1.58 -17.07 4.24
N MET A 139 -0.48 -17.66 3.77
CA MET A 139 0.35 -17.10 2.70
C MET A 139 -0.39 -17.06 1.36
N ARG A 140 -1.18 -18.09 1.06
CA ARG A 140 -2.02 -18.12 -0.15
C ARG A 140 -3.09 -17.02 -0.11
N LEU A 141 -3.76 -16.86 1.03
CA LEU A 141 -4.76 -15.80 1.21
C LEU A 141 -4.13 -14.41 1.06
N LEU A 142 -2.96 -14.18 1.66
CA LEU A 142 -2.21 -12.93 1.52
C LEU A 142 -1.88 -12.65 0.05
N ASN A 143 -1.26 -13.61 -0.65
CA ASN A 143 -0.90 -13.46 -2.06
C ASN A 143 -2.11 -13.20 -2.96
N LEU A 144 -3.25 -13.86 -2.69
CA LEU A 144 -4.49 -13.61 -3.41
C LEU A 144 -5.00 -12.18 -3.18
N ASN A 145 -5.08 -11.73 -1.92
CA ASN A 145 -5.56 -10.40 -1.59
C ASN A 145 -4.63 -9.30 -2.16
N MET A 146 -3.32 -9.53 -2.10
CA MET A 146 -2.30 -8.68 -2.71
C MET A 146 -2.50 -8.56 -4.22
N LEU A 147 -2.68 -9.69 -4.91
CA LEU A 147 -2.91 -9.73 -6.36
C LEU A 147 -4.20 -9.00 -6.74
N VAL A 148 -5.29 -9.22 -5.99
CA VAL A 148 -6.59 -8.57 -6.25
C VAL A 148 -6.49 -7.07 -6.00
N LEU A 149 -5.89 -6.63 -4.90
CA LEU A 149 -5.79 -5.20 -4.56
C LEU A 149 -4.91 -4.44 -5.57
N ILE A 150 -3.75 -4.99 -5.91
CA ILE A 150 -2.84 -4.36 -6.88
C ILE A 150 -3.42 -4.45 -8.28
N GLY A 151 -3.95 -5.61 -8.69
CA GLY A 151 -4.54 -5.81 -10.00
C GLY A 151 -5.73 -4.89 -10.24
N SER A 152 -6.68 -4.82 -9.30
CA SER A 152 -7.83 -3.91 -9.40
C SER A 152 -7.39 -2.44 -9.44
N GLY A 153 -6.43 -2.04 -8.62
CA GLY A 153 -5.95 -0.67 -8.63
C GLY A 153 -5.19 -0.28 -9.90
N VAL A 154 -4.39 -1.19 -10.49
CA VAL A 154 -3.77 -0.98 -11.81
C VAL A 154 -4.83 -0.80 -12.89
N CYS A 155 -5.90 -1.61 -12.88
CA CYS A 155 -7.04 -1.44 -13.79
C CYS A 155 -7.68 -0.06 -13.66
N VAL A 156 -7.95 0.40 -12.42
CA VAL A 156 -8.55 1.71 -12.17
C VAL A 156 -7.66 2.84 -12.69
N VAL A 157 -6.36 2.82 -12.37
CA VAL A 157 -5.40 3.84 -12.82
C VAL A 157 -5.29 3.86 -14.35
N THR A 158 -5.24 2.69 -14.97
CA THR A 158 -5.15 2.57 -16.43
C THR A 158 -6.40 3.15 -17.10
N MET A 159 -7.59 2.80 -16.60
CA MET A 159 -8.84 3.35 -17.11
C MET A 159 -8.91 4.87 -16.92
N PHE A 160 -8.52 5.36 -15.75
CA PHE A 160 -8.48 6.79 -15.44
C PHE A 160 -7.57 7.57 -16.40
N CYS A 161 -6.36 7.04 -16.70
CA CYS A 161 -5.44 7.67 -17.64
C CYS A 161 -5.97 7.58 -19.09
N LEU A 162 -6.58 6.46 -19.50
CA LEU A 162 -7.08 6.28 -20.87
C LEU A 162 -8.37 7.04 -21.17
N MET A 163 -9.18 7.34 -20.16
CA MET A 163 -10.46 8.06 -20.31
C MET A 163 -10.37 9.35 -21.15
N PRO A 164 -9.45 10.30 -20.89
CA PRO A 164 -9.32 11.52 -21.70
C PRO A 164 -9.01 11.26 -23.17
N PHE A 165 -8.28 10.18 -23.50
CA PHE A 165 -8.04 9.81 -24.90
C PHE A 165 -9.33 9.37 -25.59
N ILE A 166 -10.12 8.53 -24.91
CA ILE A 166 -11.40 8.04 -25.45
C ILE A 166 -12.35 9.22 -25.68
N LEU A 167 -12.47 10.11 -24.71
CA LEU A 167 -13.33 11.29 -24.80
C LEU A 167 -12.86 12.27 -25.89
N MET A 168 -11.55 12.47 -26.05
CA MET A 168 -10.99 13.30 -27.12
C MET A 168 -11.27 12.70 -28.51
N MET A 169 -11.17 11.37 -28.67
CA MET A 169 -11.50 10.69 -29.93
C MET A 169 -13.00 10.83 -30.28
N ILE A 170 -13.89 10.62 -29.31
CA ILE A 170 -15.34 10.77 -29.50
C ILE A 170 -15.70 12.21 -29.86
N GLY A 171 -15.16 13.18 -29.11
CA GLY A 171 -15.40 14.60 -29.37
C GLY A 171 -14.91 15.03 -30.74
N TYR A 172 -13.75 14.53 -31.20
CA TYR A 172 -13.26 14.80 -32.55
C TYR A 172 -14.19 14.23 -33.64
N TYR A 173 -14.71 13.01 -33.44
CA TYR A 173 -15.65 12.39 -34.39
C TYR A 173 -16.99 13.15 -34.48
N GLN A 174 -17.46 13.73 -33.37
CA GLN A 174 -18.74 14.44 -33.31
C GLN A 174 -18.64 15.90 -33.77
N ASP A 175 -17.66 16.64 -33.25
CA ASP A 175 -17.57 18.10 -33.44
C ASP A 175 -16.61 18.51 -34.56
N GLY A 176 -15.78 17.58 -35.06
CA GLY A 176 -14.73 17.87 -36.03
C GLY A 176 -13.57 18.73 -35.49
N VAL A 177 -13.59 19.06 -34.19
CA VAL A 177 -12.59 19.90 -33.52
C VAL A 177 -11.94 19.10 -32.38
N LEU A 178 -10.61 19.11 -32.35
CA LEU A 178 -9.84 18.45 -31.30
C LEU A 178 -9.92 19.27 -29.99
N LYS A 179 -10.73 18.81 -29.04
CA LYS A 179 -10.78 19.37 -27.69
C LYS A 179 -9.78 18.64 -26.79
N ILE A 180 -8.74 19.34 -26.38
CA ILE A 180 -7.70 18.79 -25.48
C ILE A 180 -8.32 18.46 -24.12
N GLN A 181 -8.05 17.25 -23.64
CA GLN A 181 -8.47 16.77 -22.33
C GLN A 181 -7.30 16.17 -21.55
N TYR A 182 -7.46 16.16 -20.23
CA TYR A 182 -6.48 15.69 -19.26
C TYR A 182 -7.12 14.72 -18.27
N PRO A 183 -6.36 13.79 -17.67
CA PRO A 183 -6.87 12.92 -16.60
C PRO A 183 -7.42 13.73 -15.42
N TYR A 184 -6.72 14.79 -15.02
CA TYR A 184 -7.18 15.73 -14.00
C TYR A 184 -7.63 17.04 -14.64
N LEU A 185 -8.77 17.56 -14.18
CA LEU A 185 -9.16 18.92 -14.53
C LEU A 185 -8.38 19.89 -13.65
N VAL A 186 -7.45 20.61 -14.26
CA VAL A 186 -6.53 21.52 -13.57
C VAL A 186 -6.41 22.82 -14.33
N LYS A 187 -6.22 23.91 -13.58
CA LYS A 187 -5.92 25.23 -14.14
C LYS A 187 -4.55 25.67 -13.69
N TYR A 188 -3.62 25.72 -14.63
CA TYR A 188 -2.27 26.21 -14.42
C TYR A 188 -2.15 27.71 -14.66
N PHE A 189 -1.05 28.30 -14.18
CA PHE A 189 -0.68 29.69 -14.46
C PHE A 189 -0.26 29.92 -15.93
N PHE A 190 -0.07 28.85 -16.70
CA PHE A 190 0.28 28.87 -18.12
C PHE A 190 -0.80 28.16 -18.96
N ASP A 191 -0.80 28.40 -20.28
CA ASP A 191 -1.76 27.76 -21.21
C ASP A 191 -1.44 26.28 -21.44
N ALA A 192 -1.92 25.46 -20.51
CA ALA A 192 -1.84 24.01 -20.58
C ALA A 192 -2.70 23.43 -21.72
N TYR A 193 -3.68 24.14 -22.28
CA TYR A 193 -4.52 23.60 -23.36
C TYR A 193 -3.91 23.84 -24.76
N SER A 194 -2.65 24.25 -24.81
CA SER A 194 -1.88 24.31 -26.05
C SER A 194 -1.30 22.94 -26.45
N ILE A 195 -1.45 22.57 -27.72
CA ILE A 195 -0.97 21.26 -28.24
C ILE A 195 0.53 21.02 -28.01
N ARG A 196 1.33 22.10 -27.92
CA ARG A 196 2.79 22.05 -27.71
C ARG A 196 3.21 21.68 -26.30
N LEU A 197 2.38 21.93 -25.30
CA LEU A 197 2.66 21.58 -23.89
C LEU A 197 1.86 20.37 -23.43
N TRP A 198 0.85 19.98 -24.21
CA TRP A 198 -0.08 18.92 -23.85
C TRP A 198 0.60 17.59 -23.51
N TYR A 199 1.55 17.13 -24.33
CA TYR A 199 2.22 15.84 -24.09
C TYR A 199 3.06 15.85 -22.80
N LEU A 200 3.73 16.96 -22.48
CA LEU A 200 4.52 17.09 -21.25
C LEU A 200 3.63 17.05 -20.02
N GLU A 201 2.56 17.84 -20.04
CA GLU A 201 1.61 17.94 -18.94
C GLU A 201 0.86 16.61 -18.72
N TYR A 202 0.48 15.96 -19.83
CA TYR A 202 -0.17 14.66 -19.77
C TYR A 202 0.75 13.60 -19.14
N ILE A 203 2.02 13.53 -19.55
CA ILE A 203 3.01 12.60 -18.95
C ILE A 203 3.20 12.91 -17.46
N HIS A 204 3.27 14.19 -17.10
CA HIS A 204 3.39 14.62 -15.70
C HIS A 204 2.20 14.18 -14.85
N GLN A 205 0.97 14.34 -15.34
CA GLN A 205 -0.23 13.89 -14.63
C GLN A 205 -0.34 12.37 -14.51
N VAL A 206 0.03 11.62 -15.56
CA VAL A 206 0.06 10.15 -15.50
C VAL A 206 1.10 9.68 -14.49
N TYR A 207 2.28 10.30 -14.48
CA TYR A 207 3.32 9.99 -13.51
C TYR A 207 2.88 10.33 -12.07
N ALA A 208 2.26 11.49 -11.87
CA ALA A 208 1.67 11.87 -10.59
C ALA A 208 0.61 10.86 -10.12
N THR A 209 -0.26 10.40 -11.03
CA THR A 209 -1.26 9.35 -10.75
C THR A 209 -0.60 8.06 -10.29
N GLY A 210 0.46 7.64 -10.99
CA GLY A 210 1.25 6.46 -10.64
C GLY A 210 1.87 6.54 -9.24
N ILE A 211 2.38 7.71 -8.84
CA ILE A 211 2.92 7.92 -7.49
C ILE A 211 1.81 7.84 -6.43
N VAL A 212 0.65 8.47 -6.65
CA VAL A 212 -0.48 8.40 -5.70
C VAL A 212 -0.93 6.96 -5.52
N PHE A 213 -1.07 6.23 -6.63
CA PHE A 213 -1.38 4.81 -6.62
C PHE A 213 -0.37 4.01 -5.80
N ALA A 214 0.94 4.19 -6.05
CA ALA A 214 1.99 3.50 -5.32
C ALA A 214 1.95 3.83 -3.81
N ASN A 215 1.70 5.09 -3.45
CA ASN A 215 1.60 5.52 -2.06
C ASN A 215 0.44 4.83 -1.33
N VAL A 216 -0.76 4.83 -1.91
CA VAL A 216 -1.95 4.23 -1.31
C VAL A 216 -1.81 2.72 -1.26
N VAL A 217 -1.56 2.08 -2.41
CA VAL A 217 -1.55 0.63 -2.50
C VAL A 217 -0.36 0.05 -1.76
N GLY A 218 0.83 0.65 -1.85
CA GLY A 218 2.01 0.19 -1.13
C GLY A 218 1.83 0.22 0.40
N THR A 219 1.22 1.29 0.94
CA THR A 219 0.99 1.39 2.39
C THR A 219 -0.06 0.41 2.89
N ASP A 220 -1.15 0.21 2.13
CA ASP A 220 -2.25 -0.70 2.48
C ASP A 220 -1.87 -2.17 2.35
N THR A 221 -1.13 -2.51 1.29
CA THR A 221 -0.60 -3.88 1.10
C THR A 221 0.39 -4.28 2.19
N LEU A 222 1.19 -3.34 2.69
CA LEU A 222 2.08 -3.60 3.82
C LEU A 222 1.32 -3.84 5.12
N LEU A 223 0.28 -3.05 5.40
CA LEU A 223 -0.57 -3.26 6.57
C LEU A 223 -1.28 -4.60 6.50
N LEU A 224 -1.84 -4.94 5.34
CA LEU A 224 -2.47 -6.24 5.10
C LEU A 224 -1.50 -7.39 5.38
N ALA A 225 -0.26 -7.30 4.86
CA ALA A 225 0.76 -8.31 5.11
C ALA A 225 1.07 -8.46 6.61
N PHE A 226 1.27 -7.35 7.32
CA PHE A 226 1.50 -7.39 8.77
C PHE A 226 0.34 -8.03 9.54
N CYS A 227 -0.90 -7.65 9.24
CA CYS A 227 -2.07 -8.24 9.87
C CYS A 227 -2.13 -9.75 9.62
N THR A 228 -1.93 -10.20 8.39
CA THR A 228 -1.97 -11.63 8.06
C THR A 228 -0.82 -12.41 8.72
N PHE A 229 0.40 -11.85 8.79
CA PHE A 229 1.51 -12.51 9.49
C PHE A 229 1.23 -12.63 10.99
N ILE A 230 0.78 -11.56 11.63
CA ILE A 230 0.44 -11.58 13.06
C ILE A 230 -0.68 -12.60 13.34
N GLU A 231 -1.74 -12.59 12.53
CA GLU A 231 -2.85 -13.54 12.65
C GLU A 231 -2.35 -14.99 12.52
N MET A 232 -1.54 -15.27 11.51
CA MET A 232 -0.92 -16.59 11.30
C MET A 232 -0.11 -17.00 12.53
N HIS A 233 0.73 -16.12 13.07
CA HIS A 233 1.54 -16.42 14.25
C HIS A 233 0.70 -16.66 15.51
N PHE A 234 -0.41 -15.95 15.71
CA PHE A 234 -1.33 -16.23 16.81
C PHE A 234 -2.06 -17.56 16.64
N LYS A 235 -2.48 -17.92 15.43
CA LYS A 235 -3.07 -19.25 15.16
C LYS A 235 -2.08 -20.38 15.45
N LEU A 236 -0.83 -20.20 15.00
CA LEU A 236 0.25 -21.15 15.26
C LEU A 236 0.51 -21.31 16.76
N LEU A 237 0.51 -20.20 17.50
CA LEU A 237 0.67 -20.21 18.94
C LEU A 237 -0.49 -20.93 19.64
N SER A 238 -1.74 -20.67 19.25
CA SER A 238 -2.92 -21.38 19.78
C SER A 238 -2.78 -22.89 19.58
N PHE A 239 -2.42 -23.30 18.35
CA PHE A 239 -2.22 -24.69 18.02
C PHE A 239 -1.11 -25.35 18.87
N ARG A 240 0.00 -24.64 19.11
CA ARG A 240 1.09 -25.12 19.96
C ARG A 240 0.66 -25.30 21.42
N ILE A 241 -0.15 -24.37 21.94
CA ILE A 241 -0.68 -24.42 23.31
C ILE A 241 -1.69 -25.57 23.46
N GLU A 242 -2.63 -25.72 22.53
CA GLU A 242 -3.62 -26.81 22.54
C GLU A 242 -2.96 -28.20 22.44
N ASN A 243 -1.85 -28.28 21.71
CA ASN A 243 -1.07 -29.50 21.53
C ASN A 243 0.18 -29.54 22.43
N LEU A 244 0.12 -28.93 23.62
CA LEU A 244 1.06 -29.14 24.72
C LEU A 244 0.84 -30.54 25.32
N ARG A 245 1.21 -31.58 24.58
CA ARG A 245 1.38 -32.93 25.11
C ARG A 245 2.87 -33.19 25.22
N ALA A 246 3.42 -33.08 26.42
CA ALA A 246 4.81 -33.44 26.67
C ALA A 246 4.89 -34.67 27.56
N THR A 247 5.97 -35.43 27.38
CA THR A 247 6.23 -36.70 28.06
C THR A 247 6.60 -36.50 29.54
N SER A 248 6.93 -35.26 29.93
CA SER A 248 7.28 -34.88 31.30
C SER A 248 6.70 -33.52 31.74
N SER A 249 6.52 -33.34 33.05
CA SER A 249 6.04 -32.09 33.67
C SER A 249 6.98 -30.90 33.41
N GLU A 250 8.30 -31.12 33.48
CA GLU A 250 9.31 -30.08 33.24
C GLU A 250 9.35 -29.61 31.79
N GLU A 251 9.21 -30.52 30.83
CA GLU A 251 9.12 -30.19 29.41
C GLU A 251 7.83 -29.42 29.09
N THR A 252 6.71 -29.81 29.70
CA THR A 252 5.44 -29.07 29.60
C THR A 252 5.62 -27.63 30.08
N LYS A 253 6.25 -27.45 31.25
CA LYS A 253 6.50 -26.12 31.83
C LYS A 253 7.40 -25.27 30.94
N ARG A 254 8.49 -25.83 30.39
CA ARG A 254 9.39 -25.11 29.46
C ARG A 254 8.68 -24.69 28.17
N ASN A 255 7.90 -25.58 27.57
CA ASN A 255 7.16 -25.30 26.35
C ASN A 255 6.07 -24.25 26.59
N PHE A 256 5.40 -24.29 27.75
CA PHE A 256 4.43 -23.27 28.14
C PHE A 256 5.09 -21.90 28.32
N VAL A 257 6.21 -21.81 29.04
CA VAL A 257 6.97 -20.55 29.20
C VAL A 257 7.39 -20.00 27.84
N THR A 258 7.86 -20.86 26.93
CA THR A 258 8.23 -20.45 25.57
C THR A 258 7.04 -19.88 24.82
N SER A 259 5.87 -20.52 24.89
CA SER A 259 4.63 -20.02 24.27
C SER A 259 4.21 -18.66 24.86
N VAL A 260 4.33 -18.45 26.17
CA VAL A 260 4.03 -17.16 26.80
C VAL A 260 4.99 -16.06 26.33
N ILE A 261 6.29 -16.35 26.23
CA ILE A 261 7.28 -15.39 25.70
C ILE A 261 6.92 -15.02 24.26
N ARG A 262 6.61 -16.02 23.40
CA ARG A 262 6.17 -15.77 22.02
C ARG A 262 4.90 -14.93 21.95
N HIS A 263 3.94 -15.15 22.85
CA HIS A 263 2.73 -14.34 22.93
C HIS A 263 3.06 -12.87 23.22
N GLN A 264 3.95 -12.62 24.19
CA GLN A 264 4.38 -11.28 24.57
C GLN A 264 5.13 -10.58 23.42
N GLU A 265 6.00 -11.29 22.70
CA GLU A 265 6.67 -10.78 21.51
C GLU A 265 5.68 -10.34 20.42
N LEU A 266 4.65 -11.16 20.15
CA LEU A 266 3.60 -10.84 19.18
C LEU A 266 2.78 -9.61 19.60
N ILE A 267 2.43 -9.49 20.88
CA ILE A 267 1.74 -8.29 21.40
C ILE A 267 2.60 -7.05 21.18
N GLN A 268 3.91 -7.12 21.48
CA GLN A 268 4.82 -6.00 21.24
C GLN A 268 4.89 -5.61 19.75
N LEU A 269 4.90 -6.59 18.84
CA LEU A 269 4.85 -6.33 17.41
C LEU A 269 3.55 -5.62 17.00
N VAL A 270 2.41 -6.07 17.52
CA VAL A 270 1.11 -5.39 17.29
C VAL A 270 1.15 -3.95 17.75
N SER A 271 1.66 -3.67 18.96
CA SER A 271 1.78 -2.29 19.46
C SER A 271 2.67 -1.41 18.56
N LYS A 272 3.75 -1.96 17.99
CA LYS A 272 4.58 -1.23 17.03
C LYS A 272 3.85 -0.96 15.71
N ILE A 273 3.13 -1.94 15.18
CA ILE A 273 2.31 -1.77 13.96
C ILE A 273 1.25 -0.69 14.20
N GLU A 274 0.56 -0.74 15.35
CA GLU A 274 -0.45 0.23 15.74
C GLU A 274 0.12 1.65 15.84
N MET A 275 1.28 1.82 16.48
CA MET A 275 1.96 3.11 16.56
C MET A 275 2.23 3.73 15.18
N VAL A 276 2.58 2.90 14.18
CA VAL A 276 2.85 3.37 12.81
C VAL A 276 1.56 3.70 12.06
N TYR A 277 0.51 2.88 12.20
CA TYR A 277 -0.65 2.93 11.32
C TYR A 277 -1.88 3.63 11.90
N THR A 278 -2.04 3.77 13.23
CA THR A 278 -3.28 4.30 13.83
C THR A 278 -3.68 5.67 13.29
N LYS A 279 -2.74 6.62 13.19
CA LYS A 279 -3.02 7.97 12.67
C LYS A 279 -3.40 7.95 11.19
N SER A 280 -2.69 7.14 10.41
CA SER A 280 -2.93 6.94 8.98
C SER A 280 -4.30 6.30 8.74
N MET A 281 -4.66 5.29 9.54
CA MET A 281 -5.93 4.58 9.45
C MET A 281 -7.12 5.47 9.86
N LEU A 282 -6.97 6.29 10.90
CA LEU A 282 -7.98 7.27 11.28
C LEU A 282 -8.26 8.23 10.12
N PHE A 283 -7.19 8.77 9.50
CA PHE A 283 -7.34 9.66 8.35
C PHE A 283 -8.00 8.95 7.17
N ASN A 284 -7.62 7.69 6.91
CA ASN A 284 -8.24 6.84 5.89
C ASN A 284 -9.76 6.73 6.11
N ILE A 285 -10.19 6.37 7.32
CA ILE A 285 -11.62 6.24 7.66
C ILE A 285 -12.37 7.55 7.41
N VAL A 286 -11.86 8.68 7.92
CA VAL A 286 -12.48 10.00 7.74
C VAL A 286 -12.61 10.35 6.26
N THR A 287 -11.52 10.19 5.49
CA THR A 287 -11.55 10.47 4.04
C THR A 287 -12.50 9.55 3.28
N SER A 288 -12.52 8.25 3.58
CA SER A 288 -13.45 7.31 2.95
C SER A 288 -14.91 7.66 3.24
N SER A 289 -15.25 8.05 4.47
CA SER A 289 -16.60 8.50 4.80
C SER A 289 -17.02 9.72 3.97
N LEU A 290 -16.14 10.73 3.85
CA LEU A 290 -16.39 11.89 3.00
C LEU A 290 -16.59 11.50 1.53
N LEU A 291 -15.75 10.61 1.00
CA LEU A 291 -15.84 10.13 -0.39
C LEU A 291 -17.14 9.38 -0.67
N ILE A 292 -17.60 8.55 0.28
CA ILE A 292 -18.86 7.81 0.15
C ILE A 292 -20.04 8.78 0.14
N CYS A 293 -20.05 9.78 1.04
CA CYS A 293 -21.10 10.80 1.07
C CYS A 293 -21.15 11.61 -0.23
N LEU A 294 -19.99 12.04 -0.74
CA LEU A 294 -19.89 12.80 -2.00
C LEU A 294 -20.31 11.96 -3.20
N SER A 295 -19.90 10.69 -3.23
CA SER A 295 -20.33 9.75 -4.29
C SER A 295 -21.84 9.55 -4.27
N GLY A 296 -22.44 9.39 -3.08
CA GLY A 296 -23.88 9.29 -2.92
C GLY A 296 -24.63 10.53 -3.41
N PHE A 297 -24.12 11.72 -3.10
CA PHE A 297 -24.65 12.98 -3.61
C PHE A 297 -24.57 13.08 -5.14
N ASN A 298 -23.46 12.64 -5.75
CA ASN A 298 -23.29 12.69 -7.20
C ASN A 298 -24.21 11.73 -7.97
N MET A 299 -24.76 10.71 -7.31
CA MET A 299 -25.69 9.76 -7.93
C MET A 299 -27.16 10.21 -7.90
N THR A 300 -27.50 11.16 -7.03
CA THR A 300 -28.87 11.72 -6.88
C THR A 300 -29.05 12.98 -7.70
#